data_AF-A0A8C3KU62-F1
#
_entry.id   AF-A0A8C3KU62-F1
#
_cell.length_a   1.000
_cell.length_b   1.000
_cell.length_c   1.000
_cell.angle_alpha   90.00
_cell.angle_beta   90.00
_cell.angle_gamma   90.00
#
_symmetry.space_group_name_H-M   'P 1'
#
loop_
_entity.id
_entity.type
_entity.pdbx_description
1 polymer ?
#
loop_
_entity_poly.entity_id
_entity_poly.type
_entity_poly.pdbx_seq_one_letter_code
_entity_poly.pdbx_strand_id
1 'polypeptide(L)'
;GEAVYTNGTIRAAYSYNTEAQIYAPSSAASYFEPQGGGAQVTTAASSPTAIPSHNMVGITMDIGGSPILSSSGAYLIHGGMENTRHSLSHTSRSSPATLQWLLDNYETAEGVSLPRSSLYNHYLRHCQEHKLDPVNAASFGKLIRSVFMGLRTRRLGTRGNSKYHYYGIRLKPEQQPIHQKQRYRPAQKMDGVAEAGSNSSLHTTPEQSVAAQSQHHQQFIVVYFLPILLQEGVTMNDVKTLQLLYRRHCEATLDVVMNLQFHYIEKLWQSFWSPKTPPSDGSAALPSSEEEHEGTLPKDKLITLCKYEPILKWMRSCDHILYQALVEILIPDVLRPVPSTLTQAIRNFAKSLEGWLMNAMSEFPPQIVQTKVGVVSAFAQTLRRYTSLNHLAQAARAVLQNTSQINQMLSDLNRVDFANVQEQASWVCQCEEGMVQKLEQDFKLTLQQQSSLDQWASWLDNVVTQVLKHHEGSPSFPKAARQFLLKWSFYSSMVIRDLTLRSAASFGSFHLIRLLYDEYMFYLVEHRVAQATGETPIAVMGEFGDLTSMSPTLLDKDHISDLGSEVDTDSRSVGEPLVKRERSDTGHSLQEI
;
A
#
# COMPACT_ATOMS: atom_id res chain seq x y z
N GLY A 1 -67.05 23.89 9.61
CA GLY A 1 -66.90 24.63 10.88
C GLY A 1 -65.54 24.28 11.46
N GLU A 2 -64.88 25.26 12.05
CA GLU A 2 -63.48 25.24 12.48
C GLU A 2 -63.11 24.14 13.48
N ALA A 3 -61.85 23.68 13.43
CA ALA A 3 -61.04 23.44 14.63
C ALA A 3 -59.53 23.54 14.29
N VAL A 4 -58.88 24.46 14.98
CA VAL A 4 -57.45 24.85 14.95
C VAL A 4 -56.47 23.69 15.11
N TYR A 5 -55.30 23.78 14.46
CA TYR A 5 -54.04 23.20 14.96
C TYR A 5 -52.89 24.21 14.93
N THR A 6 -52.05 24.17 15.97
CA THR A 6 -50.93 25.08 16.24
C THR A 6 -49.58 24.48 15.84
N ASN A 7 -48.56 25.34 15.69
CA ASN A 7 -47.20 24.97 15.28
C ASN A 7 -46.50 23.98 16.23
N GLY A 8 -45.70 23.06 15.66
CA GLY A 8 -44.78 22.20 16.38
C GLY A 8 -43.58 21.77 15.52
N THR A 9 -42.40 22.32 15.80
CA THR A 9 -41.15 22.04 15.10
C THR A 9 -40.62 20.64 15.41
N ILE A 10 -40.39 19.78 14.41
CA ILE A 10 -39.70 18.49 14.59
C ILE A 10 -38.57 18.32 13.57
N ARG A 11 -37.35 18.13 14.08
CA ARG A 11 -36.20 17.61 13.33
C ARG A 11 -36.37 16.10 13.14
N ALA A 12 -36.32 15.59 11.92
CA ALA A 12 -36.21 14.16 11.66
C ALA A 12 -34.72 13.76 11.58
N ALA A 13 -34.25 13.00 12.57
CA ALA A 13 -32.96 12.32 12.50
C ALA A 13 -33.18 10.91 11.95
N TYR A 14 -32.46 10.54 10.89
CA TYR A 14 -32.48 9.18 10.36
C TYR A 14 -31.39 8.34 11.04
N SER A 15 -31.78 7.51 12.00
CA SER A 15 -30.91 6.47 12.55
C SER A 15 -30.79 5.30 11.56
N TYR A 16 -29.57 5.00 11.10
CA TYR A 16 -29.31 3.78 10.35
C TYR A 16 -29.33 2.57 11.29
N ASN A 17 -30.32 1.70 11.11
CA ASN A 17 -30.45 0.45 11.85
C ASN A 17 -29.49 -0.60 11.27
N THR A 18 -28.64 -1.20 12.10
CA THR A 18 -27.48 -1.98 11.65
C THR A 18 -27.70 -3.50 11.77
N GLU A 19 -28.92 -3.98 11.51
CA GLU A 19 -29.21 -5.41 11.45
C GLU A 19 -30.47 -5.71 10.61
N ALA A 20 -30.26 -6.09 9.35
CA ALA A 20 -31.29 -6.63 8.46
C ALA A 20 -30.66 -7.68 7.53
N GLN A 21 -30.60 -8.94 7.96
CA GLN A 21 -30.16 -10.04 7.12
C GLN A 21 -31.24 -10.42 6.11
N ILE A 22 -30.98 -10.16 4.82
CA ILE A 22 -31.80 -10.66 3.71
C ILE A 22 -30.85 -11.22 2.63
N TYR A 23 -31.02 -12.51 2.32
CA TYR A 23 -30.29 -13.37 1.36
C TYR A 23 -28.82 -13.76 1.68
N ALA A 24 -28.64 -15.07 1.86
CA ALA A 24 -27.36 -15.79 1.87
C ALA A 24 -27.13 -16.50 0.51
N PRO A 25 -25.88 -16.82 0.12
CA PRO A 25 -25.58 -17.37 -1.21
C PRO A 25 -25.81 -18.89 -1.30
N SER A 26 -26.65 -19.33 -2.23
CA SER A 26 -26.79 -20.74 -2.60
C SER A 26 -25.63 -21.20 -3.47
N SER A 27 -24.97 -22.28 -3.07
CA SER A 27 -23.83 -22.88 -3.77
C SER A 27 -24.25 -24.03 -4.69
N ALA A 28 -23.55 -24.14 -5.83
CA ALA A 28 -23.38 -25.31 -6.70
C ALA A 28 -24.50 -26.36 -6.77
N ALA A 29 -25.28 -26.35 -7.86
CA ALA A 29 -26.08 -27.49 -8.26
C ALA A 29 -25.19 -28.56 -8.94
N SER A 30 -25.10 -29.75 -8.33
CA SER A 30 -24.56 -30.97 -8.94
C SER A 30 -25.65 -32.03 -8.96
N TYR A 31 -26.12 -32.39 -10.15
CA TYR A 31 -27.15 -33.42 -10.36
C TYR A 31 -26.53 -34.83 -10.28
N PHE A 32 -26.79 -35.58 -9.20
CA PHE A 32 -27.26 -36.98 -9.18
C PHE A 32 -27.13 -37.60 -7.78
N GLU A 33 -28.19 -38.23 -7.28
CA GLU A 33 -28.16 -39.12 -6.12
C GLU A 33 -29.20 -40.24 -6.30
N PRO A 34 -28.85 -41.51 -6.02
CA PRO A 34 -29.83 -42.56 -5.78
C PRO A 34 -29.72 -43.12 -4.34
N GLN A 35 -30.74 -42.82 -3.55
CA GLN A 35 -31.33 -43.63 -2.47
C GLN A 35 -30.46 -44.63 -1.67
N GLY A 36 -30.34 -44.36 -0.36
CA GLY A 36 -31.02 -45.22 0.62
C GLY A 36 -30.16 -46.03 1.61
N GLY A 37 -30.62 -46.08 2.87
CA GLY A 37 -30.17 -47.03 3.90
C GLY A 37 -29.31 -46.40 5.00
N GLY A 38 -29.89 -46.16 6.17
CA GLY A 38 -29.15 -45.67 7.35
C GLY A 38 -28.81 -46.77 8.36
N ALA A 39 -27.80 -46.54 9.20
CA ALA A 39 -27.61 -47.21 10.49
C ALA A 39 -26.68 -46.41 11.42
N GLN A 40 -26.72 -46.75 12.72
CA GLN A 40 -26.23 -45.98 13.86
C GLN A 40 -24.70 -45.88 14.06
N VAL A 41 -24.34 -44.98 14.97
CA VAL A 41 -23.01 -44.73 15.55
C VAL A 41 -22.54 -45.87 16.47
N THR A 42 -21.26 -46.27 16.36
CA THR A 42 -20.47 -46.77 17.51
C THR A 42 -18.99 -46.41 17.37
N THR A 43 -18.37 -45.94 18.45
CA THR A 43 -16.91 -45.74 18.58
C THR A 43 -16.24 -46.93 19.25
N ALA A 44 -15.06 -47.36 18.78
CA ALA A 44 -14.15 -48.21 19.53
C ALA A 44 -12.69 -47.97 19.13
N ALA A 45 -11.78 -47.98 20.12
CA ALA A 45 -10.34 -47.89 19.92
C ALA A 45 -9.67 -49.17 20.43
N SER A 46 -8.60 -49.63 19.78
CA SER A 46 -7.51 -50.41 20.40
C SER A 46 -6.38 -50.74 19.42
N SER A 47 -5.21 -51.00 19.99
CA SER A 47 -4.02 -51.62 19.40
C SER A 47 -3.41 -52.51 20.52
N PRO A 48 -2.23 -53.15 20.38
CA PRO A 48 -1.56 -53.78 19.23
C PRO A 48 -1.13 -55.26 19.55
N THR A 49 -0.51 -56.02 18.62
CA THR A 49 0.64 -56.93 18.95
C THR A 49 1.38 -57.56 17.75
N ALA A 50 2.72 -57.42 17.80
CA ALA A 50 3.82 -58.38 17.57
C ALA A 50 3.90 -59.46 16.44
N ILE A 51 5.13 -59.47 15.88
CA ILE A 51 5.93 -60.37 15.01
C ILE A 51 5.92 -61.89 15.35
N PRO A 52 6.34 -62.78 14.41
CA PRO A 52 7.67 -63.44 14.55
C PRO A 52 8.50 -63.64 13.24
N SER A 53 9.70 -64.25 13.37
CA SER A 53 10.86 -64.25 12.45
C SER A 53 11.31 -65.63 11.92
N HIS A 54 12.14 -65.71 10.85
CA HIS A 54 13.50 -66.35 10.83
C HIS A 54 14.15 -66.68 9.44
N ASN A 55 15.47 -66.35 9.35
CA ASN A 55 16.64 -67.09 8.81
C ASN A 55 17.01 -67.24 7.30
N MET A 56 18.33 -67.44 7.11
CA MET A 56 19.21 -67.36 5.90
C MET A 56 19.39 -68.68 5.10
N VAL A 57 19.91 -68.60 3.85
CA VAL A 57 21.29 -69.01 3.43
C VAL A 57 21.50 -68.87 1.89
N GLY A 58 22.55 -68.12 1.47
CA GLY A 58 23.44 -68.35 0.30
C GLY A 58 22.92 -68.30 -1.17
N ILE A 59 23.73 -68.48 -2.23
CA ILE A 59 25.10 -67.98 -2.59
C ILE A 59 25.17 -67.93 -4.16
N THR A 60 25.58 -66.85 -4.86
CA THR A 60 26.91 -66.66 -5.55
C THR A 60 26.82 -65.52 -6.60
N MET A 61 27.95 -64.78 -6.80
CA MET A 61 28.49 -64.08 -8.02
C MET A 61 27.58 -63.36 -9.05
N ASP A 62 27.98 -62.28 -9.76
CA ASP A 62 29.03 -61.24 -9.64
C ASP A 62 28.76 -60.13 -10.72
N ILE A 63 29.48 -58.99 -10.66
CA ILE A 63 29.68 -57.92 -11.66
C ILE A 63 28.55 -56.87 -11.86
N GLY A 64 28.92 -55.59 -11.63
CA GLY A 64 28.25 -54.42 -12.21
C GLY A 64 27.93 -53.28 -11.23
N GLY A 65 28.94 -52.56 -10.73
CA GLY A 65 28.77 -51.45 -9.77
C GLY A 65 28.12 -50.18 -10.36
N SER A 66 27.80 -49.14 -9.57
CA SER A 66 27.88 -49.01 -8.10
C SER A 66 26.83 -48.00 -7.60
N PRO A 67 26.29 -48.14 -6.38
CA PRO A 67 25.14 -47.38 -5.92
C PRO A 67 25.46 -46.09 -5.15
N ILE A 68 24.43 -45.24 -5.09
CA ILE A 68 24.25 -44.14 -4.13
C ILE A 68 24.17 -44.72 -2.71
N LEU A 69 24.83 -44.10 -1.72
CA LEU A 69 24.46 -44.29 -0.31
C LEU A 69 24.59 -43.02 0.54
N SER A 70 23.59 -42.85 1.40
CA SER A 70 23.50 -41.87 2.47
C SER A 70 23.64 -42.60 3.80
N SER A 71 24.37 -42.06 4.78
CA SER A 71 24.14 -42.42 6.19
C SER A 71 24.63 -41.36 7.17
N SER A 72 23.85 -41.18 8.24
CA SER A 72 24.16 -40.38 9.43
C SER A 72 25.38 -40.90 10.20
N GLY A 73 26.00 -40.03 11.02
CA GLY A 73 27.26 -40.33 11.72
C GLY A 73 27.14 -40.78 13.19
N ALA A 74 28.29 -40.95 13.83
CA ALA A 74 28.48 -41.16 15.26
C ALA A 74 29.81 -40.50 15.72
N TYR A 75 29.94 -40.24 17.02
CA TYR A 75 31.08 -39.53 17.64
C TYR A 75 32.07 -40.51 18.31
N LEU A 76 33.36 -40.18 18.33
CA LEU A 76 34.35 -40.76 19.27
C LEU A 76 35.56 -39.81 19.45
N ILE A 77 36.24 -39.91 20.60
CA ILE A 77 37.21 -38.91 21.11
C ILE A 77 38.60 -39.53 21.29
N HIS A 78 39.60 -38.99 20.58
CA HIS A 78 41.03 -38.79 20.95
C HIS A 78 41.70 -38.11 19.72
N GLY A 79 42.78 -37.33 19.81
CA GLY A 79 43.70 -37.05 20.92
C GLY A 79 45.14 -37.21 20.43
N GLY A 80 45.96 -36.15 20.48
CA GLY A 80 47.36 -36.17 20.04
C GLY A 80 47.66 -35.33 18.80
N MET A 81 48.84 -34.68 18.81
CA MET A 81 49.30 -33.74 17.77
C MET A 81 50.09 -34.46 16.67
N GLU A 82 49.85 -34.07 15.41
CA GLU A 82 50.83 -33.90 14.30
C GLU A 82 50.16 -34.12 12.92
N ASN A 83 49.82 -33.03 12.20
CA ASN A 83 50.18 -32.90 10.78
C ASN A 83 49.90 -31.49 10.21
N THR A 84 50.93 -30.64 10.15
CA THR A 84 50.86 -29.24 9.72
C THR A 84 50.78 -29.07 8.18
N ARG A 85 50.07 -29.95 7.46
CA ARG A 85 50.09 -29.99 5.98
C ARG A 85 48.76 -30.19 5.23
N HIS A 86 47.62 -30.31 5.91
CA HIS A 86 46.31 -30.43 5.24
C HIS A 86 45.31 -29.33 5.64
N SER A 87 45.50 -28.11 5.11
CA SER A 87 44.51 -27.02 5.29
C SER A 87 44.44 -25.98 4.14
N LEU A 88 45.43 -25.91 3.24
CA LEU A 88 45.57 -24.78 2.30
C LEU A 88 45.12 -25.03 0.84
N SER A 89 44.62 -26.22 0.50
CA SER A 89 44.34 -26.59 -0.90
C SER A 89 43.00 -26.08 -1.49
N HIS A 90 42.13 -25.46 -0.69
CA HIS A 90 40.79 -25.01 -1.13
C HIS A 90 40.50 -23.52 -0.96
N THR A 91 41.45 -22.73 -0.44
CA THR A 91 41.35 -21.26 -0.41
C THR A 91 41.81 -20.61 -1.73
N SER A 92 42.48 -21.36 -2.59
CA SER A 92 43.19 -20.89 -3.80
C SER A 92 42.31 -20.40 -4.97
N ARG A 93 41.00 -20.26 -4.77
CA ARG A 93 40.05 -19.74 -5.79
C ARG A 93 39.11 -18.63 -5.30
N SER A 94 39.15 -18.24 -4.02
CA SER A 94 38.38 -17.09 -3.53
C SER A 94 39.15 -15.79 -3.77
N SER A 95 38.47 -14.75 -4.28
CA SER A 95 39.12 -13.45 -4.49
C SER A 95 39.60 -12.86 -3.15
N PRO A 96 40.79 -12.23 -3.09
CA PRO A 96 41.23 -11.53 -1.88
C PRO A 96 40.25 -10.44 -1.42
N ALA A 97 39.59 -9.76 -2.37
CA ALA A 97 38.54 -8.78 -2.09
C ALA A 97 37.37 -9.39 -1.30
N THR A 98 36.92 -10.59 -1.64
CA THR A 98 35.83 -11.27 -0.92
C THR A 98 36.24 -11.71 0.49
N LEU A 99 37.50 -12.11 0.68
CA LEU A 99 38.03 -12.44 2.01
C LEU A 99 38.08 -11.20 2.91
N GLN A 100 38.58 -10.08 2.38
CA GLN A 100 38.63 -8.81 3.11
C GLN A 100 37.23 -8.31 3.43
N TRP A 101 36.32 -8.28 2.44
CA TRP A 101 34.92 -7.89 2.63
C TRP A 101 34.21 -8.70 3.72
N LEU A 102 34.44 -10.02 3.79
CA LEU A 102 33.90 -10.85 4.88
C LEU A 102 34.39 -10.38 6.25
N LEU A 103 35.69 -10.11 6.39
CA LEU A 103 36.31 -9.64 7.64
C LEU A 103 35.89 -8.21 8.01
N ASP A 104 35.64 -7.34 7.03
CA ASP A 104 35.21 -5.96 7.24
C ASP A 104 33.74 -5.88 7.69
N ASN A 105 32.89 -6.77 7.17
CA ASN A 105 31.44 -6.75 7.38
C ASN A 105 30.96 -7.68 8.51
N TYR A 106 31.71 -8.73 8.85
CA TYR A 106 31.27 -9.75 9.80
C TYR A 106 32.32 -10.07 10.86
N GLU A 107 31.83 -10.49 12.03
CA GLU A 107 32.67 -10.94 13.14
C GLU A 107 32.05 -12.12 13.88
N THR A 108 32.90 -12.92 14.52
CA THR A 108 32.47 -13.98 15.43
C THR A 108 31.89 -13.39 16.71
N ALA A 109 30.68 -13.79 17.08
CA ALA A 109 30.03 -13.37 18.32
C ALA A 109 29.20 -14.52 18.90
N GLU A 110 29.28 -14.70 20.22
CA GLU A 110 28.54 -15.76 20.92
C GLU A 110 27.05 -15.40 21.09
N GLY A 111 26.21 -16.40 21.36
CA GLY A 111 24.76 -16.23 21.56
C GLY A 111 23.95 -15.97 20.28
N VAL A 112 24.54 -15.34 19.26
CA VAL A 112 23.85 -14.86 18.05
C VAL A 112 23.88 -15.81 16.86
N SER A 113 22.93 -15.62 15.93
CA SER A 113 22.88 -16.37 14.67
C SER A 113 22.38 -15.51 13.51
N LEU A 114 22.94 -15.72 12.33
CA LEU A 114 22.57 -15.02 11.09
C LEU A 114 21.98 -16.01 10.07
N PRO A 115 20.86 -15.69 9.39
CA PRO A 115 20.32 -16.56 8.33
C PRO A 115 21.32 -16.72 7.19
N ARG A 116 21.48 -17.96 6.67
CA ARG A 116 22.42 -18.23 5.58
C ARG A 116 22.06 -17.50 4.29
N SER A 117 20.76 -17.35 4.02
CA SER A 117 20.24 -16.63 2.86
C SER A 117 20.61 -15.15 2.91
N SER A 118 20.43 -14.48 4.05
CA SER A 118 20.75 -13.05 4.20
C SER A 118 22.24 -12.76 3.96
N LEU A 119 23.13 -13.59 4.51
CA LEU A 119 24.57 -13.45 4.31
C LEU A 119 24.98 -13.76 2.86
N TYR A 120 24.44 -14.84 2.26
CA TYR A 120 24.73 -15.17 0.87
C TYR A 120 24.21 -14.10 -0.11
N ASN A 121 23.03 -13.52 0.14
CA ASN A 121 22.51 -12.40 -0.66
C ASN A 121 23.38 -11.13 -0.51
N HIS A 122 23.97 -10.89 0.67
CA HIS A 122 24.93 -9.79 0.83
C HIS A 122 26.21 -10.05 0.03
N TYR A 123 26.70 -11.29 0.01
CA TYR A 123 27.82 -11.71 -0.83
C TYR A 123 27.53 -11.54 -2.33
N LEU A 124 26.32 -11.87 -2.79
CA LEU A 124 25.92 -11.65 -4.18
C LEU A 124 25.94 -10.16 -4.57
N ARG A 125 25.51 -9.25 -3.67
CA ARG A 125 25.62 -7.79 -3.90
C ARG A 125 27.07 -7.33 -3.99
N HIS A 126 27.93 -7.75 -3.06
CA HIS A 126 29.37 -7.47 -3.13
C HIS A 126 30.00 -7.97 -4.45
N CYS A 127 29.63 -9.17 -4.90
CA CYS A 127 30.06 -9.68 -6.20
C CYS A 127 29.59 -8.79 -7.36
N GLN A 128 28.33 -8.34 -7.35
CA GLN A 128 27.79 -7.45 -8.38
C GLN A 128 28.49 -6.08 -8.41
N GLU A 129 28.69 -5.46 -7.24
CA GLU A 129 29.35 -4.15 -7.07
C GLU A 129 30.81 -4.17 -7.54
N HIS A 130 31.55 -5.23 -7.21
CA HIS A 130 32.96 -5.41 -7.58
C HIS A 130 33.18 -6.18 -8.89
N LYS A 131 32.11 -6.52 -9.64
CA LYS A 131 32.15 -7.30 -10.89
C LYS A 131 32.90 -8.65 -10.76
N LEU A 132 32.68 -9.35 -9.65
CA LEU A 132 33.24 -10.67 -9.35
C LEU A 132 32.20 -11.76 -9.66
N ASP A 133 32.64 -12.87 -10.26
CA ASP A 133 31.77 -14.03 -10.47
C ASP A 133 31.39 -14.70 -9.13
N PRO A 134 30.09 -14.81 -8.79
CA PRO A 134 29.66 -15.38 -7.52
C PRO A 134 29.77 -16.92 -7.52
N VAL A 135 30.37 -17.48 -6.46
CA VAL A 135 30.36 -18.93 -6.24
C VAL A 135 29.02 -19.39 -5.65
N ASN A 136 28.59 -20.61 -5.99
CA ASN A 136 27.33 -21.17 -5.48
C ASN A 136 27.29 -21.26 -3.93
N ALA A 137 26.08 -21.28 -3.36
CA ALA A 137 25.86 -21.27 -1.91
C ALA A 137 26.56 -22.39 -1.13
N ALA A 138 26.78 -23.57 -1.74
CA ALA A 138 27.52 -24.66 -1.12
C ALA A 138 29.03 -24.37 -1.05
N SER A 139 29.58 -23.75 -2.10
CA SER A 139 31.00 -23.34 -2.18
C SER A 139 31.26 -22.13 -1.29
N PHE A 140 30.36 -21.14 -1.30
CA PHE A 140 30.37 -20.03 -0.35
C PHE A 140 30.32 -20.54 1.11
N GLY A 141 29.50 -21.57 1.37
CA GLY A 141 29.43 -22.23 2.67
C GLY A 141 30.71 -22.94 3.13
N LYS A 142 31.64 -23.23 2.22
CA LYS A 142 33.01 -23.67 2.56
C LYS A 142 33.92 -22.46 2.84
N LEU A 143 33.88 -21.45 1.97
CA LEU A 143 34.65 -20.20 2.09
C LEU A 143 34.44 -19.52 3.45
N ILE A 144 33.19 -19.29 3.85
CA ILE A 144 32.91 -18.62 5.12
C ILE A 144 33.42 -19.41 6.34
N ARG A 145 33.48 -20.74 6.25
CA ARG A 145 34.00 -21.62 7.32
C ARG A 145 35.52 -21.67 7.37
N SER A 146 36.22 -21.29 6.31
CA SER A 146 37.67 -21.08 6.34
C SER A 146 38.05 -19.67 6.85
N VAL A 147 37.15 -18.69 6.73
CA VAL A 147 37.36 -17.33 7.28
C VAL A 147 36.99 -17.26 8.77
N PHE A 148 35.81 -17.78 9.14
CA PHE A 148 35.33 -17.79 10.52
C PHE A 148 35.34 -19.21 11.07
N MET A 149 36.30 -19.49 11.94
CA MET A 149 36.40 -20.78 12.62
C MET A 149 35.28 -20.95 13.65
N GLY A 150 34.86 -22.19 13.90
CA GLY A 150 33.88 -22.51 14.95
C GLY A 150 32.39 -22.30 14.62
N LEU A 151 32.04 -21.77 13.43
CA LEU A 151 30.64 -21.54 13.04
C LEU A 151 29.78 -22.80 13.12
N ARG A 152 28.74 -22.78 13.96
CA ARG A 152 27.81 -23.91 14.11
C ARG A 152 26.63 -23.79 13.14
N THR A 153 26.03 -24.92 12.77
CA THR A 153 24.77 -24.95 12.02
C THR A 153 23.60 -24.94 13.00
N ARG A 154 22.67 -23.99 12.86
CA ARG A 154 21.35 -24.06 13.50
C ARG A 154 20.25 -24.05 12.44
N ARG A 155 19.09 -24.61 12.77
CA ARG A 155 17.86 -24.51 11.97
C ARG A 155 16.78 -23.88 12.86
N LEU A 156 16.32 -22.68 12.50
CA LEU A 156 15.44 -21.85 13.33
C LEU A 156 14.14 -21.53 12.60
N GLY A 157 13.04 -21.41 13.34
CA GLY A 157 11.68 -21.17 12.82
C GLY A 157 10.71 -22.31 13.12
N THR A 158 9.41 -22.01 13.10
CA THR A 158 8.32 -22.95 13.41
C THR A 158 8.25 -24.15 12.46
N ARG A 159 7.53 -25.21 12.85
CA ARG A 159 7.37 -26.45 12.06
C ARG A 159 6.89 -26.11 10.65
N GLY A 160 7.65 -26.55 9.63
CA GLY A 160 7.43 -26.22 8.21
C GLY A 160 8.23 -25.02 7.70
N ASN A 161 8.51 -24.02 8.56
CA ASN A 161 9.18 -22.77 8.16
C ASN A 161 10.68 -22.73 8.49
N SER A 162 11.23 -23.72 9.20
CA SER A 162 12.58 -23.63 9.77
C SER A 162 13.70 -23.50 8.72
N LYS A 163 14.43 -22.37 8.72
CA LYS A 163 15.53 -22.03 7.81
C LYS A 163 16.91 -22.30 8.44
N TYR A 164 17.96 -22.38 7.63
CA TYR A 164 19.35 -22.59 8.10
C TYR A 164 20.06 -21.28 8.47
N HIS A 165 20.77 -21.29 9.59
CA HIS A 165 21.56 -20.18 10.12
C HIS A 165 23.03 -20.59 10.31
N TYR A 166 23.92 -19.60 10.24
CA TYR A 166 25.24 -19.66 10.88
C TYR A 166 25.10 -19.15 12.31
N TYR A 167 25.49 -19.95 13.29
CA TYR A 167 25.53 -19.58 14.70
C TYR A 167 26.97 -19.30 15.10
N GLY A 168 27.19 -18.21 15.85
CA GLY A 168 28.52 -17.72 16.19
C GLY A 168 29.03 -16.56 15.32
N ILE A 169 28.15 -15.86 14.58
CA ILE A 169 28.52 -14.74 13.68
C ILE A 169 27.45 -13.64 13.69
N ARG A 170 27.87 -12.37 13.60
CA ARG A 170 27.01 -11.19 13.37
C ARG A 170 27.63 -10.26 12.34
N LEU A 171 26.80 -9.34 11.83
CA LEU A 171 27.27 -8.17 11.09
C LEU A 171 27.99 -7.23 12.07
N LYS A 172 29.10 -6.63 11.65
CA LYS A 172 29.77 -5.56 12.40
C LYS A 172 28.91 -4.28 12.34
N PRO A 173 28.79 -3.51 13.44
CA PRO A 173 28.22 -2.17 13.39
C PRO A 173 29.17 -1.26 12.61
N GLU A 174 28.65 -0.45 11.69
CA GLU A 174 29.48 0.46 10.89
C GLU A 174 30.15 1.52 11.76
N GLN A 175 31.49 1.52 11.78
CA GLN A 175 32.27 2.68 12.22
C GLN A 175 32.31 3.68 11.06
N GLN A 176 31.66 4.84 11.22
CA GLN A 176 31.60 5.87 10.20
C GLN A 176 32.99 6.42 9.83
N PRO A 177 33.39 6.40 8.54
CA PRO A 177 34.49 7.21 8.04
C PRO A 177 33.97 8.61 7.64
N ILE A 178 34.75 9.63 7.98
CA ILE A 178 34.47 11.04 7.71
C ILE A 178 34.91 11.43 6.27
N HIS A 179 34.16 12.36 5.65
CA HIS A 179 34.33 12.96 4.29
C HIS A 179 33.73 12.14 3.11
N GLN A 180 33.21 12.74 2.03
CA GLN A 180 33.17 14.16 1.62
C GLN A 180 31.86 14.49 0.85
N LYS A 181 31.28 15.68 1.06
CA LYS A 181 30.10 16.13 0.29
C LYS A 181 30.51 16.53 -1.15
N GLN A 182 29.88 15.93 -2.17
CA GLN A 182 29.76 16.57 -3.48
C GLN A 182 28.29 16.74 -3.89
N ARG A 183 27.98 17.96 -4.34
CA ARG A 183 26.64 18.47 -4.60
C ARG A 183 26.38 18.39 -6.11
N TYR A 184 25.50 17.48 -6.55
CA TYR A 184 25.13 17.39 -7.96
C TYR A 184 23.99 18.36 -8.31
N ARG A 185 24.17 19.11 -9.41
CA ARG A 185 23.09 19.77 -10.17
C ARG A 185 22.67 18.84 -11.31
N PRO A 186 21.37 18.77 -11.68
CA PRO A 186 20.97 18.10 -12.91
C PRO A 186 21.36 18.96 -14.13
N ALA A 187 21.93 18.32 -15.16
CA ALA A 187 22.21 18.94 -16.45
C ALA A 187 21.26 18.38 -17.52
N GLN A 188 20.79 19.25 -18.40
CA GLN A 188 19.88 18.92 -19.50
C GLN A 188 20.57 18.01 -20.54
N LYS A 189 19.79 17.18 -21.24
CA LYS A 189 20.25 16.44 -22.42
C LYS A 189 19.63 17.03 -23.69
N MET A 190 20.42 17.05 -24.76
CA MET A 190 20.04 17.38 -26.12
C MET A 190 20.25 16.14 -27.02
N ASP A 191 19.58 16.09 -28.17
CA ASP A 191 19.39 14.90 -28.99
C ASP A 191 20.64 14.28 -29.65
N GLY A 192 20.52 12.99 -30.01
CA GLY A 192 21.48 12.25 -30.84
C GLY A 192 21.01 10.82 -31.14
N VAL A 193 20.82 10.50 -32.43
CA VAL A 193 20.22 9.24 -32.93
C VAL A 193 21.28 8.18 -33.28
N ALA A 194 21.07 6.92 -32.89
CA ALA A 194 21.61 5.71 -33.55
C ALA A 194 20.83 4.44 -33.13
N GLU A 195 20.74 3.44 -34.02
CA GLU A 195 19.81 2.30 -33.92
C GLU A 195 20.33 0.99 -33.30
N ALA A 196 19.36 0.19 -32.81
CA ALA A 196 19.25 -1.27 -32.82
C ALA A 196 20.23 -2.18 -32.03
N GLY A 197 19.67 -3.01 -31.12
CA GLY A 197 20.30 -4.26 -30.70
C GLY A 197 19.81 -4.91 -29.39
N SER A 198 18.92 -5.91 -29.50
CA SER A 198 18.55 -6.92 -28.46
C SER A 198 17.84 -6.47 -27.17
N ASN A 199 16.55 -6.82 -27.06
CA ASN A 199 15.80 -6.86 -25.80
C ASN A 199 16.19 -8.08 -24.97
N SER A 200 16.70 -7.87 -23.76
CA SER A 200 16.62 -8.84 -22.66
C SER A 200 15.89 -8.20 -21.48
N SER A 201 14.62 -8.55 -21.30
CA SER A 201 13.80 -8.08 -20.18
C SER A 201 14.33 -8.65 -18.86
N LEU A 202 15.10 -7.84 -18.11
CA LEU A 202 15.47 -8.19 -16.74
C LEU A 202 14.19 -8.25 -15.88
N HIS A 203 13.77 -9.47 -15.55
CA HIS A 203 12.66 -9.71 -14.65
C HIS A 203 13.10 -9.42 -13.21
N THR A 204 13.01 -8.16 -12.78
CA THR A 204 13.27 -7.74 -11.39
C THR A 204 12.38 -8.55 -10.44
N THR A 205 12.98 -9.19 -9.44
CA THR A 205 12.20 -9.89 -8.41
C THR A 205 11.56 -8.88 -7.45
N PRO A 206 10.38 -9.19 -6.85
CA PRO A 206 9.71 -8.25 -5.94
C PRO A 206 10.59 -7.81 -4.75
N GLU A 207 11.48 -8.67 -4.29
CA GLU A 207 12.43 -8.37 -3.21
C GLU A 207 13.47 -7.30 -3.60
N GLN A 208 13.86 -7.23 -4.88
CA GLN A 208 14.82 -6.22 -5.36
C GLN A 208 14.15 -4.85 -5.59
N SER A 209 12.90 -4.81 -6.07
CA SER A 209 12.16 -3.55 -6.16
C SER A 209 11.88 -2.95 -4.79
N VAL A 210 11.47 -3.76 -3.81
CA VAL A 210 11.24 -3.29 -2.43
C VAL A 210 12.53 -2.78 -1.78
N ALA A 211 13.68 -3.41 -2.02
CA ALA A 211 14.97 -2.96 -1.48
C ALA A 211 15.52 -1.68 -2.14
N ALA A 212 15.23 -1.43 -3.42
CA ALA A 212 15.56 -0.17 -4.07
C ALA A 212 14.61 0.97 -3.62
N GLN A 213 13.32 0.64 -3.47
CA GLN A 213 12.29 1.57 -3.01
C GLN A 213 12.47 1.94 -1.52
N SER A 214 13.01 1.06 -0.67
CA SER A 214 13.24 1.36 0.75
C SER A 214 14.34 2.41 0.98
N GLN A 215 15.44 2.38 0.23
CA GLN A 215 16.48 3.43 0.32
C GLN A 215 15.96 4.81 -0.10
N HIS A 216 15.09 4.86 -1.12
CA HIS A 216 14.44 6.11 -1.53
C HIS A 216 13.54 6.66 -0.40
N HIS A 217 12.71 5.82 0.21
CA HIS A 217 11.81 6.23 1.29
C HIS A 217 12.51 6.65 2.59
N GLN A 218 13.62 6.00 2.96
CA GLN A 218 14.41 6.41 4.14
C GLN A 218 15.04 7.81 3.98
N GLN A 219 15.24 8.29 2.75
CA GLN A 219 15.68 9.65 2.47
C GLN A 219 14.56 10.70 2.70
N PHE A 220 13.29 10.32 2.48
CA PHE A 220 12.12 11.22 2.58
C PHE A 220 11.59 11.44 4.01
N ILE A 221 11.97 10.62 4.99
CA ILE A 221 11.60 10.79 6.41
C ILE A 221 12.34 12.00 7.06
N VAL A 222 13.18 12.72 6.32
CA VAL A 222 13.85 13.96 6.77
C VAL A 222 12.93 15.18 6.59
N VAL A 223 11.91 15.29 7.44
CA VAL A 223 10.97 16.43 7.44
C VAL A 223 11.63 17.70 8.02
N TYR A 224 11.37 18.83 7.38
CA TYR A 224 12.04 20.12 7.60
C TYR A 224 11.80 20.73 9.00
N PHE A 225 12.72 21.62 9.40
CA PHE A 225 12.68 22.36 10.67
C PHE A 225 11.43 23.25 10.80
N LEU A 226 10.74 23.13 11.93
CA LEU A 226 9.73 24.10 12.37
C LEU A 226 10.38 25.31 13.06
N PRO A 227 9.99 26.55 12.72
CA PRO A 227 10.08 27.68 13.64
C PRO A 227 8.93 27.59 14.64
N ILE A 228 9.24 27.32 15.92
CA ILE A 228 8.24 27.22 16.99
C ILE A 228 8.42 28.39 17.98
N LEU A 229 7.34 29.12 18.23
CA LEU A 229 7.24 30.01 19.39
C LEU A 229 6.85 29.16 20.61
N LEU A 230 7.82 28.91 21.49
CA LEU A 230 7.67 28.07 22.69
C LEU A 230 7.07 28.89 23.84
N GLN A 231 6.15 28.30 24.60
CA GLN A 231 5.74 28.82 25.92
C GLN A 231 6.60 28.21 27.04
N GLU A 232 6.44 28.77 28.25
CA GLU A 232 7.18 28.36 29.45
C GLU A 232 7.07 26.84 29.72
N GLY A 233 8.21 26.21 30.00
CA GLY A 233 8.31 24.79 30.35
C GLY A 233 8.68 23.82 29.22
N VAL A 234 8.64 24.25 27.94
CA VAL A 234 9.09 23.44 26.79
C VAL A 234 10.34 24.06 26.18
N THR A 235 11.41 23.28 26.05
CA THR A 235 12.67 23.72 25.44
C THR A 235 12.79 23.29 23.98
N MET A 236 13.63 23.97 23.20
CA MET A 236 13.99 23.52 21.85
C MET A 236 14.73 22.16 21.86
N ASN A 237 15.28 21.74 23.00
CA ASN A 237 15.84 20.41 23.17
C ASN A 237 14.72 19.35 23.24
N ASP A 238 13.63 19.61 23.96
CA ASP A 238 12.47 18.70 24.03
C ASP A 238 11.84 18.47 22.64
N VAL A 239 11.79 19.52 21.80
CA VAL A 239 11.34 19.42 20.39
C VAL A 239 12.28 18.53 19.57
N LYS A 240 13.61 18.71 19.68
CA LYS A 240 14.60 17.87 18.97
C LYS A 240 14.54 16.41 19.42
N THR A 241 14.39 16.18 20.72
CA THR A 241 14.19 14.84 21.28
C THR A 241 12.91 14.19 20.74
N LEU A 242 11.80 14.93 20.70
CA LEU A 242 10.56 14.47 20.08
C LEU A 242 10.77 14.10 18.60
N GLN A 243 11.45 14.95 17.82
CA GLN A 243 11.77 14.68 16.41
C GLN A 243 12.59 13.39 16.23
N LEU A 244 13.60 13.17 17.07
CA LEU A 244 14.43 11.95 17.05
C LEU A 244 13.61 10.70 17.42
N LEU A 245 12.82 10.77 18.49
CA LEU A 245 11.99 9.65 18.94
C LEU A 245 10.89 9.31 17.93
N TYR A 246 10.24 10.32 17.34
CA TYR A 246 9.21 10.10 16.32
C TYR A 246 9.80 9.49 15.06
N ARG A 247 10.98 9.96 14.62
CA ARG A 247 11.71 9.36 13.50
C ARG A 247 12.00 7.88 13.73
N ARG A 248 12.56 7.53 14.90
CA ARG A 248 12.82 6.13 15.29
C ARG A 248 11.53 5.29 15.32
N HIS A 249 10.42 5.89 15.76
CA HIS A 249 9.11 5.24 15.75
C HIS A 249 8.61 4.97 14.30
N CYS A 250 8.75 5.93 13.39
CA CYS A 250 8.44 5.75 11.96
C CYS A 250 9.33 4.66 11.32
N GLU A 251 10.64 4.67 11.59
CA GLU A 251 11.60 3.68 11.09
C GLU A 251 11.28 2.26 11.61
N ALA A 252 10.91 2.10 12.88
CA ALA A 252 10.48 0.82 13.45
C ALA A 252 9.13 0.34 12.88
N THR A 253 8.17 1.25 12.67
CA THR A 253 6.89 0.94 12.01
C THR A 253 7.11 0.47 10.57
N LEU A 254 8.02 1.12 9.83
CA LEU A 254 8.41 0.74 8.48
C LEU A 254 9.01 -0.68 8.44
N ASP A 255 9.96 -0.99 9.32
CA ASP A 255 10.58 -2.32 9.40
C ASP A 255 9.57 -3.43 9.73
N VAL A 256 8.70 -3.22 10.72
CA VAL A 256 7.64 -4.18 11.08
C VAL A 256 6.71 -4.47 9.90
N VAL A 257 6.36 -3.46 9.09
CA VAL A 257 5.48 -3.63 7.93
C VAL A 257 6.21 -4.26 6.74
N MET A 258 7.47 -3.88 6.47
CA MET A 258 8.30 -4.53 5.44
C MET A 258 8.46 -6.04 5.70
N ASN A 259 8.59 -6.44 6.96
CA ASN A 259 8.66 -7.84 7.38
C ASN A 259 7.27 -8.52 7.51
N LEU A 260 6.17 -7.85 7.13
CA LEU A 260 4.78 -8.30 7.21
C LEU A 260 4.31 -8.68 8.63
N GLN A 261 4.93 -8.11 9.67
CA GLN A 261 4.68 -8.47 11.07
C GLN A 261 3.64 -7.55 11.74
N PHE A 262 2.54 -7.27 11.04
CA PHE A 262 1.49 -6.29 11.40
C PHE A 262 1.08 -6.24 12.88
N HIS A 263 1.07 -7.39 13.57
CA HIS A 263 0.71 -7.53 14.98
C HIS A 263 1.68 -6.84 15.97
N TYR A 264 2.88 -6.42 15.55
CA TYR A 264 3.76 -5.59 16.38
C TYR A 264 3.42 -4.10 16.35
N ILE A 265 2.61 -3.62 15.39
CA ILE A 265 2.25 -2.19 15.28
C ILE A 265 1.50 -1.70 16.52
N GLU A 266 0.55 -2.49 17.04
CA GLU A 266 -0.13 -2.18 18.31
C GLU A 266 0.87 -2.00 19.46
N LYS A 267 1.88 -2.88 19.55
CA LYS A 267 2.91 -2.82 20.60
C LYS A 267 3.85 -1.63 20.43
N LEU A 268 4.21 -1.27 19.19
CA LEU A 268 5.01 -0.08 18.90
C LEU A 268 4.27 1.20 19.30
N TRP A 269 2.97 1.31 18.98
CA TRP A 269 2.15 2.44 19.42
C TRP A 269 1.97 2.48 20.94
N GLN A 270 1.66 1.35 21.59
CA GLN A 270 1.59 1.28 23.05
C GLN A 270 2.91 1.70 23.70
N SER A 271 4.06 1.24 23.18
CA SER A 271 5.37 1.59 23.73
C SER A 271 5.76 3.06 23.52
N PHE A 272 5.27 3.72 22.46
CA PHE A 272 5.57 5.12 22.17
C PHE A 272 4.65 6.09 22.92
N TRP A 273 3.33 5.82 22.92
CA TRP A 273 2.33 6.70 23.54
C TRP A 273 2.11 6.42 25.03
N SER A 274 2.31 5.18 25.47
CA SER A 274 2.24 4.78 26.88
C SER A 274 3.58 4.20 27.38
N PRO A 275 4.67 4.98 27.35
CA PRO A 275 5.94 4.55 27.92
C PRO A 275 5.76 4.33 29.42
N LYS A 276 6.11 3.13 29.89
CA LYS A 276 6.07 2.81 31.32
C LYS A 276 7.12 3.65 32.03
N THR A 277 6.72 4.38 33.07
CA THR A 277 7.68 4.97 34.00
C THR A 277 8.49 3.83 34.64
N PRO A 278 9.83 3.96 34.75
CA PRO A 278 10.62 3.02 35.53
C PRO A 278 10.12 3.06 36.99
N PRO A 279 10.03 1.91 37.68
CA PRO A 279 9.53 1.87 39.05
C PRO A 279 10.43 2.69 39.96
N SER A 280 9.83 3.62 40.70
CA SER A 280 10.50 4.50 41.67
C SER A 280 10.80 3.77 42.99
N ASP A 281 11.39 2.58 42.93
CA ASP A 281 11.95 1.94 44.12
C ASP A 281 13.39 2.40 44.31
N GLY A 282 13.60 3.19 45.36
CA GLY A 282 14.90 3.76 45.69
C GLY A 282 15.91 2.68 46.09
N SER A 283 16.82 2.35 45.19
CA SER A 283 18.05 1.60 45.51
C SER A 283 19.17 2.09 44.63
N ALA A 284 20.18 2.70 45.26
CA ALA A 284 21.28 3.35 44.56
C ALA A 284 22.16 2.32 43.83
N ALA A 285 22.17 2.38 42.50
CA ALA A 285 23.25 1.85 41.68
C ALA A 285 24.10 3.03 41.18
N LEU A 286 25.43 2.88 41.27
CA LEU A 286 26.41 3.91 40.94
C LEU A 286 26.39 4.23 39.42
N PRO A 287 26.60 5.49 39.01
CA PRO A 287 26.74 5.82 37.59
C PRO A 287 28.10 5.32 37.08
N SER A 288 28.07 4.47 36.06
CA SER A 288 29.26 3.98 35.35
C SER A 288 29.12 4.20 33.86
N SER A 289 30.15 4.83 33.27
CA SER A 289 30.35 5.12 31.83
C SER A 289 29.38 6.12 31.15
N GLU A 290 29.96 7.04 30.39
CA GLU A 290 29.35 8.24 29.82
C GLU A 290 28.61 8.00 28.48
N GLU A 291 27.90 6.88 28.31
CA GLU A 291 27.20 6.54 27.05
C GLU A 291 25.66 6.59 27.13
N GLU A 292 25.06 6.70 28.33
CA GLU A 292 23.60 6.67 28.52
C GLU A 292 22.95 8.06 28.66
N HIS A 293 22.93 8.85 27.59
CA HIS A 293 22.02 10.00 27.43
C HIS A 293 21.17 9.88 26.15
N GLU A 294 20.62 8.69 25.89
CA GLU A 294 19.50 8.55 24.95
C GLU A 294 18.27 9.28 25.53
N GLY A 295 18.05 10.50 25.05
CA GLY A 295 17.05 11.44 25.58
C GLY A 295 15.64 10.84 25.63
N THR A 296 15.22 10.42 26.82
CA THR A 296 13.84 10.00 27.08
C THR A 296 12.98 11.23 27.31
N LEU A 297 11.88 11.37 26.57
CA LEU A 297 10.93 12.48 26.72
C LEU A 297 9.82 12.07 27.72
N PRO A 298 9.68 12.72 28.89
CA PRO A 298 8.63 12.41 29.84
C PRO A 298 7.23 12.54 29.24
N LYS A 299 6.29 11.68 29.66
CA LYS A 299 4.91 11.63 29.14
C LYS A 299 4.21 12.99 29.26
N ASP A 300 4.38 13.72 30.37
CA ASP A 300 3.79 15.05 30.58
C ASP A 300 4.34 16.11 29.61
N LYS A 301 5.63 16.04 29.28
CA LYS A 301 6.26 16.91 28.27
C LYS A 301 5.76 16.55 26.86
N LEU A 302 5.61 15.27 26.54
CA LEU A 302 5.04 14.81 25.28
C LEU A 302 3.57 15.26 25.12
N ILE A 303 2.74 15.09 26.16
CA ILE A 303 1.35 15.59 26.21
C ILE A 303 1.32 17.12 26.03
N THR A 304 2.25 17.84 26.64
CA THR A 304 2.35 19.31 26.50
C THR A 304 2.77 19.71 25.09
N LEU A 305 3.74 19.03 24.47
CA LEU A 305 4.15 19.22 23.08
C LEU A 305 3.00 18.96 22.09
N CYS A 306 2.18 17.94 22.34
CA CYS A 306 0.99 17.62 21.53
C CYS A 306 -0.16 18.65 21.63
N LYS A 307 -0.03 19.72 22.44
CA LYS A 307 -0.98 20.86 22.45
C LYS A 307 -0.60 21.98 21.47
N TYR A 308 0.61 21.96 20.90
CA TYR A 308 1.08 23.02 20.01
C TYR A 308 0.72 22.71 18.55
N GLU A 309 -0.04 23.60 17.92
CA GLU A 309 -0.46 23.48 16.52
C GLU A 309 0.69 23.20 15.51
N PRO A 310 1.90 23.80 15.63
CA PRO A 310 3.03 23.44 14.77
C PRO A 310 3.47 21.97 14.92
N ILE A 311 3.43 21.40 16.14
CA ILE A 311 3.77 20.00 16.40
C ILE A 311 2.69 19.08 15.82
N LEU A 312 1.41 19.43 15.99
CA LEU A 312 0.27 18.69 15.41
C LEU A 312 0.41 18.57 13.89
N LYS A 313 0.64 19.70 13.19
CA LYS A 313 0.82 19.73 11.73
C LYS A 313 2.05 18.95 11.26
N TRP A 314 3.16 19.07 11.98
CA TRP A 314 4.38 18.31 11.65
C TRP A 314 4.20 16.80 11.84
N MET A 315 3.54 16.35 12.92
CA MET A 315 3.20 14.92 13.10
C MET A 315 2.27 14.44 11.98
N ARG A 316 1.21 15.20 11.63
CA ARG A 316 0.28 14.88 10.53
C ARG A 316 1.03 14.68 9.21
N SER A 317 1.96 15.57 8.88
CA SER A 317 2.80 15.48 7.69
C SER A 317 3.72 14.24 7.72
N CYS A 318 4.38 13.96 8.85
CA CYS A 318 5.20 12.76 9.02
C CYS A 318 4.37 11.47 8.84
N ASP A 319 3.15 11.42 9.37
CA ASP A 319 2.23 10.29 9.22
C ASP A 319 1.79 10.09 7.75
N HIS A 320 1.44 11.17 7.05
CA HIS A 320 1.07 11.11 5.62
C HIS A 320 2.21 10.54 4.76
N ILE A 321 3.46 10.92 5.03
CA ILE A 321 4.65 10.41 4.33
C ILE A 321 4.90 8.93 4.69
N LEU A 322 4.89 8.60 5.98
CA LEU A 322 5.10 7.22 6.45
C LEU A 322 4.06 6.28 5.85
N TYR A 323 2.78 6.60 5.99
CA TYR A 323 1.71 5.71 5.54
C TYR A 323 1.61 5.60 4.02
N GLN A 324 1.99 6.64 3.27
CA GLN A 324 2.14 6.54 1.81
C GLN A 324 3.21 5.51 1.45
N ALA A 325 4.39 5.58 2.09
CA ALA A 325 5.45 4.58 1.90
C ALA A 325 4.99 3.16 2.26
N LEU A 326 4.18 2.99 3.32
CA LEU A 326 3.61 1.70 3.69
C LEU A 326 2.65 1.15 2.62
N VAL A 327 1.80 2.01 2.02
CA VAL A 327 0.91 1.59 0.92
C VAL A 327 1.73 1.10 -0.27
N GLU A 328 2.75 1.85 -0.68
CA GLU A 328 3.60 1.50 -1.82
C GLU A 328 4.42 0.22 -1.59
N ILE A 329 4.86 -0.05 -0.37
CA ILE A 329 5.55 -1.30 -0.01
C ILE A 329 4.59 -2.50 -0.03
N LEU A 330 3.35 -2.31 0.44
CA LEU A 330 2.36 -3.39 0.55
C LEU A 330 1.65 -3.70 -0.76
N ILE A 331 1.44 -2.68 -1.61
CA ILE A 331 0.72 -2.76 -2.88
C ILE A 331 1.44 -1.90 -3.93
N PRO A 332 2.64 -2.31 -4.38
CA PRO A 332 3.47 -1.51 -5.30
C PRO A 332 2.89 -1.35 -6.71
N ASP A 333 1.96 -2.23 -7.10
CA ASP A 333 1.27 -2.18 -8.38
C ASP A 333 -0.15 -2.73 -8.18
N VAL A 334 -1.16 -1.85 -8.32
CA VAL A 334 -2.57 -2.21 -8.13
C VAL A 334 -3.11 -3.16 -9.20
N LEU A 335 -2.42 -3.36 -10.32
CA LEU A 335 -2.85 -4.25 -11.40
C LEU A 335 -2.20 -5.64 -11.32
N ARG A 336 -1.04 -5.81 -10.67
CA ARG A 336 -0.36 -7.10 -10.54
C ARG A 336 -1.01 -8.02 -9.51
N PRO A 337 -1.11 -9.35 -9.75
CA PRO A 337 -1.73 -10.27 -8.79
C PRO A 337 -1.04 -10.24 -7.42
N VAL A 338 -1.77 -9.86 -6.36
CA VAL A 338 -1.32 -9.99 -4.97
C VAL A 338 -1.82 -11.32 -4.39
N PRO A 339 -0.99 -12.11 -3.68
CA PRO A 339 -1.44 -13.36 -3.06
C PRO A 339 -2.63 -13.14 -2.12
N SER A 340 -3.67 -13.96 -2.22
CA SER A 340 -4.91 -13.81 -1.45
C SER A 340 -4.69 -13.79 0.07
N THR A 341 -3.71 -14.55 0.57
CA THR A 341 -3.28 -14.56 1.97
C THR A 341 -2.70 -13.21 2.42
N LEU A 342 -1.89 -12.56 1.58
CA LEU A 342 -1.34 -11.23 1.84
C LEU A 342 -2.45 -10.17 1.75
N THR A 343 -3.32 -10.24 0.73
CA THR A 343 -4.50 -9.37 0.60
C THR A 343 -5.39 -9.43 1.85
N GLN A 344 -5.66 -10.63 2.38
CA GLN A 344 -6.45 -10.77 3.61
C GLN A 344 -5.69 -10.24 4.85
N ALA A 345 -4.38 -10.44 4.94
CA ALA A 345 -3.56 -9.89 6.02
C ALA A 345 -3.59 -8.35 6.02
N ILE A 346 -3.45 -7.72 4.85
CA ILE A 346 -3.54 -6.27 4.67
C ILE A 346 -4.94 -5.75 5.04
N ARG A 347 -6.02 -6.42 4.61
CA ARG A 347 -7.40 -6.04 4.96
C ARG A 347 -7.68 -6.18 6.47
N ASN A 348 -7.16 -7.23 7.11
CA ASN A 348 -7.27 -7.42 8.56
C ASN A 348 -6.49 -6.36 9.32
N PHE A 349 -5.25 -6.07 8.91
CA PHE A 349 -4.42 -4.99 9.44
C PHE A 349 -5.17 -3.65 9.37
N ALA A 350 -5.66 -3.28 8.18
CA ALA A 350 -6.43 -2.05 7.96
C ALA A 350 -7.69 -1.94 8.82
N LYS A 351 -8.33 -3.06 9.21
CA LYS A 351 -9.50 -3.06 10.11
C LYS A 351 -9.12 -2.74 11.57
N SER A 352 -7.91 -3.08 12.01
CA SER A 352 -7.51 -2.95 13.42
C SER A 352 -6.83 -1.63 13.77
N LEU A 353 -6.25 -0.93 12.79
CA LEU A 353 -5.43 0.27 12.98
C LEU A 353 -6.07 1.35 13.87
N GLU A 354 -7.30 1.79 13.56
CA GLU A 354 -7.95 2.88 14.29
C GLU A 354 -8.15 2.54 15.78
N GLY A 355 -8.60 1.31 16.08
CA GLY A 355 -8.81 0.84 17.45
C GLY A 355 -7.50 0.72 18.24
N TRP A 356 -6.43 0.23 17.61
CA TRP A 356 -5.11 0.16 18.24
C TRP A 356 -4.54 1.54 18.58
N LEU A 357 -4.68 2.52 17.68
CA LEU A 357 -4.19 3.87 17.93
C LEU A 357 -5.01 4.57 19.04
N MET A 358 -6.33 4.50 18.99
CA MET A 358 -7.21 5.08 20.02
C MET A 358 -6.91 4.51 21.41
N ASN A 359 -6.67 3.20 21.52
CA ASN A 359 -6.28 2.56 22.77
C ASN A 359 -4.93 3.08 23.29
N ALA A 360 -3.91 3.10 22.42
CA ALA A 360 -2.56 3.55 22.78
C ALA A 360 -2.49 5.03 23.21
N MET A 361 -3.38 5.87 22.67
CA MET A 361 -3.45 7.32 22.92
C MET A 361 -4.59 7.74 23.87
N SER A 362 -5.16 6.81 24.64
CA SER A 362 -6.32 7.06 25.52
C SER A 362 -6.14 8.17 26.56
N GLU A 363 -4.89 8.47 26.96
CA GLU A 363 -4.55 9.56 27.90
C GLU A 363 -4.14 10.89 27.21
N PHE A 364 -4.21 10.99 25.88
CA PHE A 364 -3.76 12.17 25.14
C PHE A 364 -4.86 13.20 24.87
N PRO A 365 -4.51 14.49 24.62
CA PRO A 365 -5.49 15.52 24.28
C PRO A 365 -6.33 15.13 23.04
N PRO A 366 -7.66 15.34 23.03
CA PRO A 366 -8.52 14.90 21.92
C PRO A 366 -8.10 15.41 20.54
N GLN A 367 -7.51 16.61 20.45
CA GLN A 367 -7.08 17.23 19.19
C GLN A 367 -5.96 16.42 18.49
N ILE A 368 -4.93 15.94 19.20
CA ILE A 368 -3.90 15.09 18.59
C ILE A 368 -4.49 13.72 18.23
N VAL A 369 -5.36 13.15 19.09
CA VAL A 369 -5.98 11.85 18.84
C VAL A 369 -6.83 11.90 17.56
N GLN A 370 -7.70 12.90 17.42
CA GLN A 370 -8.51 13.12 16.21
C GLN A 370 -7.63 13.32 14.97
N THR A 371 -6.58 14.15 15.07
CA THR A 371 -5.64 14.39 13.96
C THR A 371 -5.00 13.08 13.49
N LYS A 372 -4.43 12.29 14.40
CA LYS A 372 -3.75 11.03 14.03
C LYS A 372 -4.72 9.93 13.59
N VAL A 373 -5.91 9.84 14.21
CA VAL A 373 -6.95 8.88 13.80
C VAL A 373 -7.47 9.20 12.41
N GLY A 374 -7.64 10.48 12.04
CA GLY A 374 -7.99 10.88 10.68
C GLY A 374 -6.98 10.38 9.63
N VAL A 375 -5.68 10.58 9.89
CA VAL A 375 -4.61 10.10 9.01
C VAL A 375 -4.53 8.56 8.96
N VAL A 376 -4.70 7.89 10.10
CA VAL A 376 -4.76 6.42 10.15
C VAL A 376 -5.99 5.86 9.42
N SER A 377 -7.15 6.52 9.51
CA SER A 377 -8.36 6.09 8.82
C SER A 377 -8.23 6.27 7.30
N ALA A 378 -7.63 7.37 6.85
CA ALA A 378 -7.28 7.57 5.44
C ALA A 378 -6.34 6.46 4.94
N PHE A 379 -5.27 6.13 5.66
CA PHE A 379 -4.37 5.01 5.35
C PHE A 379 -5.10 3.65 5.29
N ALA A 380 -5.90 3.34 6.31
CA ALA A 380 -6.70 2.12 6.36
C ALA A 380 -7.67 2.03 5.17
N GLN A 381 -8.28 3.15 4.78
CA GLN A 381 -9.20 3.21 3.65
C GLN A 381 -8.47 3.05 2.31
N THR A 382 -7.29 3.64 2.13
CA THR A 382 -6.45 3.45 0.93
C THR A 382 -6.04 1.98 0.78
N LEU A 383 -5.61 1.31 1.86
CA LEU A 383 -5.34 -0.14 1.83
C LEU A 383 -6.57 -0.96 1.42
N ARG A 384 -7.76 -0.63 1.96
CA ARG A 384 -9.03 -1.30 1.60
C ARG A 384 -9.42 -1.07 0.14
N ARG A 385 -9.22 0.13 -0.39
CA ARG A 385 -9.51 0.49 -1.80
C ARG A 385 -8.54 -0.18 -2.76
N TYR A 386 -7.23 -0.06 -2.54
CA TYR A 386 -6.23 -0.61 -3.47
C TYR A 386 -6.26 -2.15 -3.49
N THR A 387 -6.54 -2.82 -2.36
CA THR A 387 -6.78 -4.28 -2.36
C THR A 387 -8.08 -4.68 -3.08
N SER A 388 -9.08 -3.80 -3.20
CA SER A 388 -10.31 -4.05 -3.96
C SER A 388 -10.12 -3.78 -5.44
N LEU A 389 -9.46 -2.69 -5.80
CA LEU A 389 -8.99 -2.40 -7.16
C LEU A 389 -8.13 -3.56 -7.71
N ASN A 390 -7.23 -4.11 -6.89
CA ASN A 390 -6.43 -5.28 -7.27
C ASN A 390 -7.26 -6.53 -7.58
N HIS A 391 -8.32 -6.76 -6.80
CA HIS A 391 -9.24 -7.87 -7.02
C HIS A 391 -10.07 -7.66 -8.31
N LEU A 392 -10.56 -6.44 -8.55
CA LEU A 392 -11.24 -6.07 -9.80
C LEU A 392 -10.31 -6.25 -11.01
N ALA A 393 -9.04 -5.85 -10.90
CA ALA A 393 -8.03 -6.03 -11.94
C ALA A 393 -7.82 -7.51 -12.30
N GLN A 394 -7.76 -8.41 -11.31
CA GLN A 394 -7.63 -9.85 -11.61
C GLN A 394 -8.89 -10.44 -12.26
N ALA A 395 -10.09 -10.04 -11.80
CA ALA A 395 -11.35 -10.48 -12.39
C ALA A 395 -11.48 -9.98 -13.84
N ALA A 396 -11.17 -8.71 -14.11
CA ALA A 396 -11.20 -8.15 -15.45
C ALA A 396 -10.15 -8.78 -16.38
N ARG A 397 -8.94 -9.10 -15.86
CA ARG A 397 -7.90 -9.80 -16.64
C ARG A 397 -8.39 -11.15 -17.17
N ALA A 398 -9.22 -11.89 -16.42
CA ALA A 398 -9.83 -13.13 -16.88
C ALA A 398 -10.85 -12.93 -18.02
N VAL A 399 -11.58 -11.80 -18.03
CA VAL A 399 -12.48 -11.41 -19.13
C VAL A 399 -11.68 -10.99 -20.37
N LEU A 400 -10.67 -10.13 -20.18
CA LEU A 400 -9.82 -9.59 -21.25
C LEU A 400 -8.84 -10.62 -21.85
N GLN A 401 -8.77 -11.82 -21.31
CA GLN A 401 -8.05 -12.97 -21.89
C GLN A 401 -8.99 -13.95 -22.62
N ASN A 402 -10.30 -13.71 -22.60
CA ASN A 402 -11.29 -14.60 -23.21
C ASN A 402 -11.80 -14.05 -24.53
N THR A 403 -11.21 -14.51 -25.64
CA THR A 403 -11.53 -14.06 -27.01
C THR A 403 -13.02 -14.19 -27.37
N SER A 404 -13.76 -15.20 -26.88
CA SER A 404 -15.19 -15.32 -27.20
C SER A 404 -16.03 -14.27 -26.46
N GLN A 405 -15.68 -13.97 -25.20
CA GLN A 405 -16.27 -12.85 -24.45
C GLN A 405 -15.97 -11.51 -25.12
N ILE A 406 -14.73 -11.28 -25.56
CA ILE A 406 -14.34 -10.04 -26.28
C ILE A 406 -15.15 -9.87 -27.58
N ASN A 407 -15.30 -10.93 -28.37
CA ASN A 407 -16.10 -10.88 -29.60
C ASN A 407 -17.59 -10.61 -29.31
N GLN A 408 -18.16 -11.19 -28.25
CA GLN A 408 -19.52 -10.90 -27.81
C GLN A 408 -19.65 -9.44 -27.33
N MET A 409 -18.68 -8.94 -26.57
CA MET A 409 -18.63 -7.55 -26.13
C MET A 409 -18.58 -6.57 -27.29
N LEU A 410 -17.77 -6.85 -28.33
CA LEU A 410 -17.72 -6.03 -29.55
C LEU A 410 -19.06 -6.03 -30.30
N SER A 411 -19.71 -7.20 -30.41
CA SER A 411 -21.04 -7.32 -31.02
C SER A 411 -22.09 -6.49 -30.27
N ASP A 412 -22.13 -6.59 -28.95
CA ASP A 412 -23.08 -5.84 -28.12
C ASP A 412 -22.77 -4.33 -28.12
N LEU A 413 -21.49 -3.93 -28.07
CA LEU A 413 -21.06 -2.53 -28.12
C LEU A 413 -21.42 -1.84 -29.43
N ASN A 414 -21.31 -2.55 -30.57
CA ASN A 414 -21.71 -2.02 -31.87
C ASN A 414 -23.24 -1.82 -32.00
N ARG A 415 -24.03 -2.33 -31.05
CA ARG A 415 -25.49 -2.12 -30.98
C ARG A 415 -25.90 -0.99 -30.03
N VAL A 416 -24.95 -0.40 -29.30
CA VAL A 416 -25.19 0.76 -28.41
C VAL A 416 -25.43 2.00 -29.25
N ASP A 417 -26.46 2.77 -28.88
CA ASP A 417 -26.78 4.05 -29.54
C ASP A 417 -25.94 5.18 -28.94
N PHE A 418 -24.70 5.30 -29.42
CA PHE A 418 -23.77 6.34 -28.98
C PHE A 418 -24.23 7.75 -29.34
N ALA A 419 -25.04 7.95 -30.38
CA ALA A 419 -25.57 9.26 -30.73
C ALA A 419 -26.54 9.76 -29.63
N ASN A 420 -27.50 8.94 -29.23
CA ASN A 420 -28.43 9.24 -28.14
C ASN A 420 -27.70 9.34 -26.77
N VAL A 421 -26.69 8.52 -26.52
CA VAL A 421 -25.84 8.65 -25.31
C VAL A 421 -25.11 9.99 -25.31
N GLN A 422 -24.51 10.39 -26.43
CA GLN A 422 -23.77 11.65 -26.56
C GLN A 422 -24.70 12.87 -26.46
N GLU A 423 -25.88 12.84 -27.08
CA GLU A 423 -26.88 13.92 -27.00
C GLU A 423 -27.28 14.20 -25.54
N GLN A 424 -27.70 13.16 -24.82
CA GLN A 424 -28.11 13.28 -23.41
C GLN A 424 -26.93 13.66 -22.50
N ALA A 425 -25.72 13.15 -22.77
CA ALA A 425 -24.55 13.48 -21.98
C ALA A 425 -24.01 14.90 -22.27
N SER A 426 -24.18 15.42 -23.48
CA SER A 426 -23.79 16.78 -23.85
C SER A 426 -24.55 17.80 -23.02
N TRP A 427 -25.88 17.61 -22.89
CA TRP A 427 -26.75 18.48 -22.08
C TRP A 427 -26.34 18.58 -20.60
N VAL A 428 -25.94 17.45 -20.00
CA VAL A 428 -25.64 17.38 -18.56
C VAL A 428 -24.16 17.67 -18.25
N CYS A 429 -23.25 17.06 -19.01
CA CYS A 429 -21.82 17.09 -18.72
C CYS A 429 -21.04 18.11 -19.53
N GLN A 430 -21.58 18.66 -20.64
CA GLN A 430 -20.85 19.55 -21.53
C GLN A 430 -19.46 18.97 -21.88
N CYS A 431 -19.45 17.75 -22.40
CA CYS A 431 -18.24 17.09 -22.88
C CYS A 431 -17.92 17.57 -24.29
N GLU A 432 -16.63 17.71 -24.61
CA GLU A 432 -16.20 17.99 -25.97
C GLU A 432 -16.51 16.78 -26.88
N GLU A 433 -17.32 16.99 -27.91
CA GLU A 433 -17.78 15.95 -28.83
C GLU A 433 -16.62 15.18 -29.47
N GLY A 434 -15.62 15.89 -30.01
CA GLY A 434 -14.45 15.26 -30.64
C GLY A 434 -13.63 14.40 -29.67
N MET A 435 -13.56 14.77 -28.39
CA MET A 435 -12.93 13.95 -27.36
C MET A 435 -13.75 12.69 -27.09
N VAL A 436 -15.08 12.81 -26.93
CA VAL A 436 -15.96 11.67 -26.67
C VAL A 436 -15.92 10.64 -27.81
N GLN A 437 -16.03 11.09 -29.06
CA GLN A 437 -15.96 10.22 -30.25
C GLN A 437 -14.60 9.51 -30.36
N LYS A 438 -13.50 10.22 -30.07
CA LYS A 438 -12.17 9.63 -30.00
C LYS A 438 -12.08 8.54 -28.92
N LEU A 439 -12.58 8.79 -27.72
CA LEU A 439 -12.56 7.80 -26.63
C LEU A 439 -13.40 6.56 -26.95
N GLU A 440 -14.54 6.72 -27.63
CA GLU A 440 -15.34 5.60 -28.13
C GLU A 440 -14.57 4.76 -29.18
N GLN A 441 -13.94 5.43 -30.14
CA GLN A 441 -13.16 4.80 -31.20
C GLN A 441 -11.92 4.06 -30.62
N ASP A 442 -11.19 4.71 -29.71
CA ASP A 442 -10.04 4.11 -29.02
C ASP A 442 -10.47 2.88 -28.20
N PHE A 443 -11.60 2.94 -27.48
CA PHE A 443 -12.12 1.80 -26.74
C PHE A 443 -12.47 0.63 -27.67
N LYS A 444 -13.19 0.90 -28.77
CA LYS A 444 -13.53 -0.11 -29.79
C LYS A 444 -12.27 -0.75 -30.38
N LEU A 445 -11.27 0.05 -30.74
CA LEU A 445 -10.00 -0.43 -31.29
C LEU A 445 -9.20 -1.28 -30.29
N THR A 446 -9.07 -0.80 -29.05
CA THR A 446 -8.32 -1.47 -27.98
C THR A 446 -8.94 -2.83 -27.64
N LEU A 447 -10.27 -2.93 -27.68
CA LEU A 447 -11.02 -4.18 -27.50
C LEU A 447 -10.88 -5.13 -28.71
N GLN A 448 -10.93 -4.63 -29.95
CA GLN A 448 -10.68 -5.41 -31.16
C GLN A 448 -9.26 -6.01 -31.21
N GLN A 449 -8.27 -5.27 -30.71
CA GLN A 449 -6.88 -5.72 -30.63
C GLN A 449 -6.64 -6.79 -29.54
N GLN A 450 -7.65 -7.13 -28.73
CA GLN A 450 -7.53 -8.04 -27.58
C GLN A 450 -6.42 -7.60 -26.61
N SER A 451 -6.34 -6.28 -26.37
CA SER A 451 -5.27 -5.66 -25.60
C SER A 451 -5.23 -6.15 -24.16
N SER A 452 -4.02 -6.34 -23.63
CA SER A 452 -3.79 -6.69 -22.24
C SER A 452 -4.29 -5.61 -21.27
N LEU A 453 -4.58 -6.00 -20.02
CA LEU A 453 -5.03 -5.07 -18.99
C LEU A 453 -4.06 -3.89 -18.80
N ASP A 454 -2.76 -4.14 -18.93
CA ASP A 454 -1.70 -3.16 -18.78
C ASP A 454 -1.69 -2.12 -19.93
N GLN A 455 -2.12 -2.52 -21.14
CA GLN A 455 -2.38 -1.59 -22.25
C GLN A 455 -3.65 -0.77 -22.04
N TRP A 456 -4.73 -1.38 -21.51
CA TRP A 456 -5.94 -0.65 -21.11
C TRP A 456 -5.67 0.39 -20.03
N ALA A 457 -4.86 0.04 -19.02
CA ALA A 457 -4.41 0.97 -17.99
C ALA A 457 -3.60 2.14 -18.57
N SER A 458 -2.71 1.85 -19.52
CA SER A 458 -1.94 2.86 -20.26
C SER A 458 -2.85 3.78 -21.08
N TRP A 459 -3.93 3.26 -21.69
CA TRP A 459 -4.94 4.09 -22.36
C TRP A 459 -5.65 5.00 -21.36
N LEU A 460 -6.14 4.48 -20.22
CA LEU A 460 -6.82 5.26 -19.19
C LEU A 460 -5.93 6.40 -18.64
N ASP A 461 -4.64 6.16 -18.38
CA ASP A 461 -3.70 7.21 -17.98
C ASP A 461 -3.50 8.29 -19.05
N ASN A 462 -3.48 7.90 -20.33
CA ASN A 462 -3.47 8.85 -21.45
C ASN A 462 -4.77 9.67 -21.55
N VAL A 463 -5.93 9.11 -21.17
CA VAL A 463 -7.20 9.87 -21.09
C VAL A 463 -7.13 10.91 -19.98
N VAL A 464 -6.72 10.53 -18.76
CA VAL A 464 -6.56 11.45 -17.63
C VAL A 464 -5.57 12.57 -18.00
N THR A 465 -4.43 12.19 -18.58
CA THR A 465 -3.40 13.15 -19.02
C THR A 465 -3.95 14.13 -20.05
N GLN A 466 -4.63 13.66 -21.11
CA GLN A 466 -5.19 14.54 -22.15
C GLN A 466 -6.24 15.53 -21.59
N VAL A 467 -7.16 15.07 -20.74
CA VAL A 467 -8.24 15.91 -20.21
C VAL A 467 -7.73 16.92 -19.18
N LEU A 468 -6.74 16.55 -18.35
CA LEU A 468 -6.24 17.42 -17.29
C LEU A 468 -5.10 18.35 -17.73
N LYS A 469 -4.44 18.09 -18.88
CA LYS A 469 -3.31 18.87 -19.42
C LYS A 469 -3.53 20.39 -19.39
N HIS A 470 -4.71 20.86 -19.82
CA HIS A 470 -5.03 22.29 -19.88
C HIS A 470 -5.16 22.97 -18.52
N HIS A 471 -5.17 22.19 -17.43
CA HIS A 471 -5.25 22.68 -16.05
C HIS A 471 -3.93 22.52 -15.29
N GLU A 472 -2.88 21.93 -15.89
CA GLU A 472 -1.59 21.69 -15.22
C GLU A 472 -0.99 23.01 -14.71
N GLY A 473 -0.51 23.00 -13.45
CA GLY A 473 0.00 24.20 -12.77
C GLY A 473 -1.06 25.21 -12.33
N SER A 474 -2.34 25.03 -12.67
CA SER A 474 -3.43 25.90 -12.21
C SER A 474 -3.91 25.51 -10.80
N PRO A 475 -4.24 26.48 -9.92
CA PRO A 475 -4.94 26.18 -8.66
C PRO A 475 -6.32 25.54 -8.88
N SER A 476 -6.89 25.62 -10.08
CA SER A 476 -8.14 24.93 -10.43
C SER A 476 -7.97 23.43 -10.73
N PHE A 477 -6.75 22.90 -10.81
CA PHE A 477 -6.48 21.50 -11.19
C PHE A 477 -7.28 20.48 -10.34
N PRO A 478 -7.33 20.55 -9.00
CA PRO A 478 -8.09 19.58 -8.21
C PRO A 478 -9.62 19.68 -8.46
N LYS A 479 -10.13 20.88 -8.76
CA LYS A 479 -11.54 21.09 -9.11
C LYS A 479 -11.86 20.48 -10.47
N ALA A 480 -10.99 20.71 -11.48
CA ALA A 480 -11.13 20.12 -12.81
C ALA A 480 -11.06 18.59 -12.76
N ALA A 481 -10.13 18.04 -11.98
CA ALA A 481 -9.96 16.60 -11.81
C ALA A 481 -11.19 15.92 -11.18
N ARG A 482 -11.80 16.52 -10.14
CA ARG A 482 -13.08 16.05 -9.59
C ARG A 482 -14.23 16.14 -10.60
N GLN A 483 -14.30 17.22 -11.37
CA GLN A 483 -15.32 17.37 -12.43
C GLN A 483 -15.14 16.31 -13.52
N PHE A 484 -13.91 15.98 -13.91
CA PHE A 484 -13.64 14.89 -14.85
C PHE A 484 -14.17 13.55 -14.34
N LEU A 485 -13.92 13.17 -13.08
CA LEU A 485 -14.47 11.93 -12.50
C LEU A 485 -16.01 11.89 -12.50
N LEU A 486 -16.67 13.03 -12.26
CA LEU A 486 -18.13 13.14 -12.36
C LEU A 486 -18.62 12.94 -13.81
N LYS A 487 -17.99 13.60 -14.79
CA LYS A 487 -18.33 13.46 -16.22
C LYS A 487 -18.09 12.02 -16.71
N TRP A 488 -16.95 11.42 -16.35
CA TRP A 488 -16.62 10.01 -16.61
C TRP A 488 -17.70 9.08 -16.07
N SER A 489 -18.07 9.27 -14.80
CA SER A 489 -19.03 8.40 -14.13
C SER A 489 -20.44 8.54 -14.69
N PHE A 490 -20.86 9.76 -15.03
CA PHE A 490 -22.14 9.99 -15.68
C PHE A 490 -22.18 9.32 -17.06
N TYR A 491 -21.24 9.66 -17.95
CA TYR A 491 -21.23 9.19 -19.34
C TYR A 491 -21.22 7.66 -19.45
N SER A 492 -20.31 7.01 -18.75
CA SER A 492 -20.19 5.54 -18.80
C SER A 492 -21.35 4.81 -18.11
N SER A 493 -22.05 5.44 -17.15
CA SER A 493 -23.33 4.92 -16.65
C SER A 493 -24.43 4.94 -17.71
N MET A 494 -24.42 5.89 -18.64
CA MET A 494 -25.38 5.92 -19.77
C MET A 494 -25.15 4.75 -20.73
N VAL A 495 -23.88 4.44 -21.03
CA VAL A 495 -23.49 3.28 -21.85
C VAL A 495 -23.94 1.97 -21.19
N ILE A 496 -23.69 1.81 -19.89
CA ILE A 496 -24.17 0.63 -19.13
C ILE A 496 -25.71 0.55 -19.13
N ARG A 497 -26.42 1.68 -18.99
CA ARG A 497 -27.90 1.73 -19.05
C ARG A 497 -28.44 1.26 -20.41
N ASP A 498 -27.83 1.69 -21.52
CA ASP A 498 -28.25 1.28 -22.87
C ASP A 498 -27.96 -0.22 -23.11
N LEU A 499 -26.82 -0.74 -22.66
CA LEU A 499 -26.52 -2.18 -22.65
C LEU A 499 -27.55 -3.01 -21.83
N THR A 500 -28.00 -2.49 -20.67
CA THR A 500 -29.08 -3.11 -19.88
C THR A 500 -30.39 -3.15 -20.65
N LEU A 501 -30.81 -2.03 -21.26
CA LEU A 501 -32.07 -1.93 -22.01
C LEU A 501 -32.11 -2.84 -23.25
N ARG A 502 -30.95 -3.16 -23.83
CA ARG A 502 -30.81 -4.09 -24.95
C ARG A 502 -30.64 -5.56 -24.52
N SER A 503 -30.61 -5.84 -23.22
CA SER A 503 -30.34 -7.18 -22.66
C SER A 503 -29.04 -7.79 -23.22
N ALA A 504 -27.97 -6.99 -23.28
CA ALA A 504 -26.68 -7.41 -23.84
C ALA A 504 -26.13 -8.67 -23.14
N ALA A 505 -25.77 -9.71 -23.92
CA ALA A 505 -25.29 -10.97 -23.38
C ALA A 505 -23.96 -10.82 -22.62
N SER A 506 -23.15 -9.83 -23.02
CA SER A 506 -21.90 -9.46 -22.36
C SER A 506 -22.04 -8.42 -21.23
N PHE A 507 -23.26 -8.08 -20.80
CA PHE A 507 -23.51 -7.06 -19.76
C PHE A 507 -22.63 -7.21 -18.51
N GLY A 508 -22.49 -8.43 -17.98
CA GLY A 508 -21.67 -8.69 -16.79
C GLY A 508 -20.18 -8.35 -16.98
N SER A 509 -19.65 -8.58 -18.18
CA SER A 509 -18.28 -8.24 -18.57
C SER A 509 -18.09 -6.72 -18.66
N PHE A 510 -19.03 -6.00 -19.27
CA PHE A 510 -19.00 -4.53 -19.30
C PHE A 510 -19.16 -3.91 -17.91
N HIS A 511 -20.04 -4.45 -17.08
CA HIS A 511 -20.24 -3.97 -15.71
C HIS A 511 -18.96 -4.15 -14.86
N LEU A 512 -18.29 -5.29 -14.97
CA LEU A 512 -17.01 -5.54 -14.30
C LEU A 512 -15.91 -4.58 -14.77
N ILE A 513 -15.81 -4.33 -16.08
CA ILE A 513 -14.83 -3.38 -16.64
C ILE A 513 -15.14 -1.95 -16.17
N ARG A 514 -16.41 -1.53 -16.14
CA ARG A 514 -16.83 -0.23 -15.57
C ARG A 514 -16.39 -0.10 -14.11
N LEU A 515 -16.68 -1.07 -13.25
CA LEU A 515 -16.27 -1.05 -11.84
C LEU A 515 -14.74 -0.93 -11.68
N LEU A 516 -13.97 -1.65 -12.49
CA LEU A 516 -12.51 -1.53 -12.53
C LEU A 516 -12.07 -0.13 -12.97
N TYR A 517 -12.62 0.38 -14.07
CA TYR A 517 -12.18 1.64 -14.66
C TYR A 517 -12.48 2.82 -13.75
N ASP A 518 -13.51 2.74 -12.92
CA ASP A 518 -13.88 3.79 -11.97
C ASP A 518 -12.88 3.89 -10.83
N GLU A 519 -12.59 2.78 -10.18
CA GLU A 519 -11.56 2.70 -9.14
C GLU A 519 -10.18 3.04 -9.71
N TYR A 520 -9.88 2.66 -10.95
CA TYR A 520 -8.60 2.98 -11.60
C TYR A 520 -8.50 4.44 -12.07
N MET A 521 -9.55 5.01 -12.65
CA MET A 521 -9.61 6.45 -12.98
C MET A 521 -9.51 7.30 -11.72
N PHE A 522 -10.18 6.89 -10.64
CA PHE A 522 -10.04 7.54 -9.35
C PHE A 522 -8.59 7.45 -8.85
N TYR A 523 -7.98 6.26 -8.86
CA TYR A 523 -6.57 6.05 -8.50
C TYR A 523 -5.62 6.94 -9.30
N LEU A 524 -5.78 7.02 -10.62
CA LEU A 524 -4.96 7.88 -11.48
C LEU A 524 -5.15 9.36 -11.13
N VAL A 525 -6.40 9.82 -11.02
CA VAL A 525 -6.71 11.22 -10.67
C VAL A 525 -6.18 11.61 -9.30
N GLU A 526 -6.32 10.73 -8.30
CA GLU A 526 -5.78 10.87 -6.94
C GLU A 526 -4.27 11.13 -6.97
N HIS A 527 -3.51 10.34 -7.74
CA HIS A 527 -2.06 10.53 -7.91
C HIS A 527 -1.70 11.80 -8.68
N ARG A 528 -2.46 12.15 -9.73
CA ARG A 528 -2.22 13.39 -10.50
C ARG A 528 -2.49 14.64 -9.67
N VAL A 529 -3.53 14.62 -8.81
CA VAL A 529 -3.81 15.72 -7.87
C VAL A 529 -2.69 15.83 -6.83
N ALA A 530 -2.25 14.71 -6.23
CA ALA A 530 -1.14 14.69 -5.29
C ALA A 530 0.16 15.28 -5.88
N GLN A 531 0.50 14.89 -7.11
CA GLN A 531 1.64 15.47 -7.85
C GLN A 531 1.48 16.98 -8.10
N ALA A 532 0.27 17.44 -8.42
CA ALA A 532 -0.01 18.86 -8.69
C ALA A 532 0.00 19.74 -7.43
N THR A 533 -0.39 19.20 -6.27
CA THR A 533 -0.39 19.92 -4.99
C THR A 533 0.92 19.76 -4.19
N GLY A 534 1.77 18.80 -4.54
CA GLY A 534 2.98 18.47 -3.77
C GLY A 534 2.72 17.68 -2.49
N GLU A 535 1.52 17.10 -2.36
CA GLU A 535 1.08 16.30 -1.21
C GLU A 535 1.15 14.79 -1.51
N THR A 536 0.94 13.94 -0.50
CA THR A 536 0.80 12.49 -0.75
C THR A 536 -0.63 12.14 -1.20
N PRO A 537 -0.83 11.06 -1.98
CA PRO A 537 -2.16 10.54 -2.31
C PRO A 537 -3.08 10.35 -1.07
N ILE A 538 -2.53 9.88 0.06
CA ILE A 538 -3.28 9.77 1.32
C ILE A 538 -3.67 11.15 1.88
N ALA A 539 -2.77 12.13 1.85
CA ALA A 539 -3.02 13.48 2.36
C ALA A 539 -4.17 14.16 1.58
N VAL A 540 -4.09 14.12 0.25
CA VAL A 540 -5.14 14.60 -0.66
C VAL A 540 -6.51 14.00 -0.32
N MET A 541 -6.55 12.69 -0.04
CA MET A 541 -7.80 12.01 0.33
C MET A 541 -8.30 12.32 1.75
N GLY A 542 -7.40 12.60 2.69
CA GLY A 542 -7.77 12.96 4.06
C GLY A 542 -8.51 14.30 4.15
N GLU A 543 -8.07 15.32 3.41
CA GLU A 543 -8.69 16.65 3.41
C GLU A 543 -10.14 16.65 2.85
N PHE A 544 -10.46 15.73 1.93
CA PHE A 544 -11.84 15.58 1.45
C PHE A 544 -12.78 14.93 2.48
N GLY A 545 -12.24 14.11 3.41
CA GLY A 545 -12.99 13.62 4.57
C GLY A 545 -13.34 14.75 5.55
N ASP A 546 -12.37 15.61 5.84
CA ASP A 546 -12.55 16.80 6.69
C ASP A 546 -13.65 17.73 6.10
N LEU A 547 -13.70 17.92 4.78
CA LEU A 547 -14.75 18.68 4.08
C LEU A 547 -16.16 18.08 4.24
N THR A 548 -16.30 16.75 4.33
CA THR A 548 -17.60 16.13 4.64
C THR A 548 -17.98 16.18 6.12
N SER A 549 -17.03 16.49 7.02
CA SER A 549 -17.29 16.69 8.45
C SER A 549 -17.69 18.14 8.79
N MET A 550 -17.36 19.10 7.93
CA MET A 550 -17.75 20.50 8.07
C MET A 550 -19.20 20.69 7.61
N SER A 551 -20.03 21.24 8.50
CA SER A 551 -21.42 21.60 8.15
C SER A 551 -21.46 22.61 7.00
N PRO A 552 -22.47 22.58 6.09
CA PRO A 552 -22.49 23.38 4.85
C PRO A 552 -22.49 24.92 5.03
N THR A 553 -22.51 25.42 6.26
CA THR A 553 -22.78 26.83 6.61
C THR A 553 -21.57 27.77 6.53
N LEU A 554 -20.40 27.32 6.06
CA LEU A 554 -19.17 28.12 6.03
C LEU A 554 -18.47 28.21 4.65
N LEU A 555 -19.06 27.67 3.58
CA LEU A 555 -18.45 27.70 2.23
C LEU A 555 -19.05 28.74 1.27
N ASP A 556 -19.79 29.74 1.78
CA ASP A 556 -20.54 30.67 0.94
C ASP A 556 -20.48 32.13 1.44
N LYS A 557 -19.26 32.71 1.54
CA LYS A 557 -19.13 34.16 1.76
C LYS A 557 -17.91 34.91 1.20
N ASP A 558 -16.74 34.29 1.09
CA ASP A 558 -15.49 35.06 0.88
C ASP A 558 -14.88 35.02 -0.54
N HIS A 559 -15.60 34.49 -1.55
CA HIS A 559 -15.09 34.39 -2.93
C HIS A 559 -16.06 34.84 -4.06
N ILE A 560 -17.07 35.67 -3.75
CA ILE A 560 -17.93 36.33 -4.76
C ILE A 560 -17.83 37.85 -4.60
N SER A 561 -16.64 38.41 -4.81
CA SER A 561 -16.43 39.87 -4.74
C SER A 561 -15.30 40.40 -5.64
N ASP A 562 -14.90 39.66 -6.67
CA ASP A 562 -14.01 40.18 -7.72
C ASP A 562 -14.27 39.51 -9.08
N LEU A 563 -15.18 40.11 -9.86
CA LEU A 563 -15.30 40.01 -11.32
C LEU A 563 -16.54 40.78 -11.82
N GLY A 564 -16.32 41.94 -12.45
CA GLY A 564 -17.28 42.53 -13.40
C GLY A 564 -17.80 43.93 -13.11
N SER A 565 -17.09 44.97 -13.56
CA SER A 565 -17.49 45.83 -14.70
C SER A 565 -16.88 47.24 -14.61
N GLU A 566 -16.03 47.58 -15.59
CA GLU A 566 -15.78 48.97 -15.99
C GLU A 566 -16.83 49.37 -17.04
N VAL A 567 -17.67 50.37 -16.76
CA VAL A 567 -18.12 51.39 -17.75
C VAL A 567 -18.54 52.66 -17.00
N ASP A 568 -18.05 53.83 -17.42
CA ASP A 568 -18.48 55.14 -16.93
C ASP A 568 -19.96 55.47 -17.27
N THR A 569 -20.67 56.16 -16.36
CA THR A 569 -21.05 57.59 -16.55
C THR A 569 -21.97 58.14 -15.44
N ASP A 570 -21.91 59.45 -15.21
CA ASP A 570 -22.68 60.21 -14.23
C ASP A 570 -24.21 60.11 -14.36
N SER A 571 -24.93 60.01 -13.23
CA SER A 571 -25.72 61.14 -12.69
C SER A 571 -26.62 60.75 -11.49
N ARG A 572 -26.98 61.75 -10.67
CA ARG A 572 -27.76 61.60 -9.43
C ARG A 572 -29.28 61.66 -9.69
N SER A 573 -30.07 60.85 -8.96
CA SER A 573 -31.05 61.30 -7.94
C SER A 573 -32.39 60.52 -7.89
N VAL A 574 -32.72 60.02 -6.67
CA VAL A 574 -34.05 60.01 -6.01
C VAL A 574 -35.25 59.30 -6.69
N GLY A 575 -35.85 58.32 -5.98
CA GLY A 575 -37.30 58.06 -6.02
C GLY A 575 -37.78 56.60 -6.01
N GLU A 576 -38.21 56.10 -4.85
CA GLU A 576 -39.21 55.00 -4.72
C GLU A 576 -40.58 55.43 -5.30
N PRO A 577 -41.54 54.54 -5.72
CA PRO A 577 -42.11 53.51 -4.82
C PRO A 577 -42.85 52.24 -5.39
N LEU A 578 -43.22 51.36 -4.46
CA LEU A 578 -44.36 50.40 -4.37
C LEU A 578 -44.89 49.58 -5.57
N VAL A 579 -44.62 48.26 -5.50
CA VAL A 579 -45.54 47.09 -5.58
C VAL A 579 -46.80 47.14 -6.48
N LYS A 580 -46.87 46.23 -7.47
CA LYS A 580 -48.14 45.56 -7.86
C LYS A 580 -47.98 44.17 -8.54
N ARG A 581 -48.27 43.14 -7.75
CA ARG A 581 -49.00 41.87 -8.03
C ARG A 581 -49.06 41.33 -9.48
N GLU A 582 -48.65 40.07 -9.64
CA GLU A 582 -48.84 39.25 -10.85
C GLU A 582 -50.32 39.08 -11.25
N ARG A 583 -50.52 38.77 -12.55
CA ARG A 583 -51.79 38.37 -13.15
C ARG A 583 -51.54 37.15 -14.04
N SER A 584 -52.13 36.01 -13.70
CA SER A 584 -52.05 34.78 -14.50
C SER A 584 -53.31 34.65 -15.36
N ASP A 585 -53.15 34.28 -16.63
CA ASP A 585 -54.26 34.08 -17.57
C ASP A 585 -54.88 32.68 -17.46
N THR A 586 -56.19 32.58 -17.73
CA THR A 586 -56.78 31.56 -18.65
C THR A 586 -58.31 31.70 -18.75
N GLY A 587 -58.85 31.45 -19.95
CA GLY A 587 -60.22 30.93 -20.12
C GLY A 587 -61.31 31.92 -20.57
N HIS A 588 -61.43 32.13 -21.87
CA HIS A 588 -62.67 32.66 -22.46
C HIS A 588 -63.78 31.60 -22.48
N SER A 589 -65.03 32.06 -22.36
CA SER A 589 -66.24 31.32 -22.77
C SER A 589 -67.02 32.17 -23.77
N LEU A 590 -67.47 31.57 -24.86
CA LEU A 590 -68.47 32.12 -25.78
C LEU A 590 -69.46 31.00 -26.13
N GLN A 591 -70.71 31.39 -26.30
CA GLN A 591 -71.87 30.51 -26.40
C GLN A 591 -72.50 30.62 -27.79
N GLU A 592 -72.90 29.47 -28.36
CA GLU A 592 -73.86 29.27 -29.46
C GLU A 592 -73.74 30.15 -30.74
N ILE A 593 -73.22 29.55 -31.82
CA ILE A 593 -73.98 29.11 -33.02
C ILE A 593 -73.12 28.13 -33.83
#